data_AF-A0A1I3IUD9-F1
#
_entry.id   AF-A0A1I3IUD9-F1
#
_cell.length_a   1.000
_cell.length_b   1.000
_cell.length_c   1.000
_cell.angle_alpha   90.00
_cell.angle_beta   90.00
_cell.angle_gamma   90.00
#
_symmetry.space_group_name_H-M   'P 1'
#
loop_
_entity.id
_entity.type
_entity.pdbx_description
1 polymer ?
#
loop_
_entity_poly.entity_id
_entity_poly.type
_entity_poly.pdbx_seq_one_letter_code
_entity_poly.pdbx_strand_id
1 'polypeptide(L)'
;MTEITAVNDKGEPCRAYYMKGRKPGADGKLAGYRCFPPSCNDAGESLSFETSEEAAAFLRANRDWGIRMNPGSAIFTDILIDGKPR
;
A
#
# COMPACT_ATOMS: atom_id res chain seq x y z
N MET A 1 5.36 -5.01 14.04
CA MET A 1 4.75 -3.86 13.37
C MET A 1 5.68 -3.45 12.25
N THR A 2 5.46 -4.03 11.08
CA THR A 2 6.19 -3.69 9.86
C THR A 2 5.77 -2.31 9.36
N GLU A 3 6.73 -1.47 9.01
CA GLU A 3 6.50 -0.14 8.46
C GLU A 3 6.60 -0.18 6.93
N ILE A 4 5.59 0.38 6.26
CA ILE A 4 5.59 0.57 4.80
C ILE A 4 5.56 2.08 4.55
N THR A 5 6.56 2.57 3.82
CA THR A 5 6.75 4.00 3.55
C THR A 5 6.85 4.22 2.06
N ALA A 6 5.97 5.03 1.47
CA ALA A 6 6.16 5.47 0.09
C ALA A 6 7.35 6.43 -0.02
N VAL A 7 8.11 6.36 -1.11
CA VAL A 7 9.18 7.31 -1.40
C VAL A 7 8.91 8.05 -2.71
N ASN A 8 9.49 9.24 -2.85
CA ASN A 8 9.46 10.00 -4.09
C ASN A 8 10.58 9.54 -5.06
N ASP A 9 10.68 10.21 -6.20
CA ASP A 9 11.72 10.03 -7.22
C ASP A 9 13.16 10.20 -6.71
N LYS A 10 13.33 10.85 -5.55
CA LYS A 10 14.62 11.05 -4.88
C LYS A 10 14.91 10.01 -3.80
N GLY A 11 14.03 9.03 -3.60
CA GLY A 11 14.12 8.03 -2.54
C GLY A 11 13.80 8.58 -1.15
N GLU A 12 13.22 9.78 -1.06
CA GLU A 12 12.86 10.40 0.22
C GLU A 12 11.45 9.96 0.64
N PRO A 13 11.19 9.71 1.94
CA PRO A 13 9.87 9.38 2.44
C PRO A 13 8.82 10.43 2.06
N CYS A 14 7.78 9.99 1.35
CA CYS A 14 6.58 10.78 1.14
C CYS A 14 5.85 10.93 2.49
N ARG A 15 5.15 12.06 2.69
CA ARG A 15 4.19 12.23 3.80
C ARG A 15 2.92 11.38 3.62
N ALA A 16 3.04 10.24 2.94
CA ALA A 16 1.97 9.32 2.71
C ALA A 16 1.92 8.31 3.85
N TYR A 17 0.79 8.22 4.54
CA TYR A 17 0.57 7.33 5.67
C TYR A 17 -0.60 6.39 5.39
N TYR A 18 -0.51 5.20 5.99
CA TYR A 18 -1.58 4.23 5.92
C TYR A 18 -2.71 4.63 6.87
N MET A 19 -3.95 4.72 6.38
CA MET A 19 -5.10 4.82 7.28
C MET A 19 -5.48 3.41 7.72
N LYS A 20 -5.30 3.07 9.00
CA LYS A 20 -5.98 1.91 9.60
C LYS A 20 -7.48 2.13 9.41
N GLY A 21 -8.11 1.34 8.56
CA GLY A 21 -9.50 1.50 8.18
C GLY A 21 -10.43 1.57 9.38
N ARG A 22 -10.95 2.77 9.66
CA ARG A 22 -11.98 2.96 10.70
C ARG A 22 -13.39 2.61 10.19
N LYS A 23 -13.56 2.47 8.88
CA LYS A 23 -14.81 2.11 8.20
C LYS A 23 -14.53 1.18 7.02
N PRO A 24 -15.45 0.27 6.68
CA PRO A 24 -15.36 -0.53 5.47
C PRO A 24 -15.31 0.36 4.21
N GLY A 25 -14.50 -0.03 3.22
CA GLY A 25 -14.53 0.55 1.88
C GLY A 25 -15.84 0.24 1.15
N ALA A 26 -16.02 0.77 -0.06
CA ALA A 26 -17.21 0.55 -0.88
C ALA A 26 -17.47 -0.94 -1.21
N ASP A 27 -16.45 -1.78 -1.08
CA ASP A 27 -16.44 -3.23 -1.23
C ASP A 27 -16.82 -3.98 0.07
N GLY A 28 -17.23 -3.28 1.13
CA GLY A 28 -17.68 -3.87 2.40
C GLY A 28 -16.58 -4.46 3.27
N LYS A 29 -15.32 -4.46 2.82
CA LYS A 29 -14.14 -4.89 3.59
C LYS A 29 -13.61 -3.73 4.41
N LEU A 30 -13.20 -3.98 5.66
CA LEU A 30 -12.46 -3.01 6.47
C LEU A 30 -11.30 -2.43 5.64
N ALA A 31 -11.08 -1.12 5.69
CA ALA A 31 -9.99 -0.46 4.95
C ALA A 31 -8.60 -0.88 5.50
N GLY A 32 -8.23 -2.13 5.23
CA GLY A 32 -6.91 -2.71 5.45
C GLY A 32 -5.92 -2.27 4.37
N TYR A 33 -4.72 -2.85 4.37
CA TYR A 33 -3.63 -2.60 3.44
C TYR A 33 -3.99 -3.02 2.02
N ARG A 34 -4.31 -2.04 1.16
CA ARG A 34 -4.82 -2.30 -0.19
C ARG A 34 -3.71 -2.15 -1.21
N CYS A 35 -3.33 -3.28 -1.78
CA CYS A 35 -2.35 -3.42 -2.83
C CYS A 35 -3.06 -3.55 -4.18
N PHE A 36 -2.49 -2.96 -5.22
CA PHE A 36 -3.06 -2.90 -6.56
C PHE A 36 -2.06 -3.43 -7.59
N PRO A 37 -2.52 -4.12 -8.63
CA PRO A 37 -1.66 -4.57 -9.71
C PRO A 37 -1.07 -3.38 -10.49
N PRO A 38 0.05 -3.59 -11.20
CA PRO A 38 0.64 -2.57 -12.05
C PRO A 38 -0.40 -2.06 -13.06
N SER A 39 -0.39 -0.74 -13.32
CA SER A 39 -1.24 -0.07 -14.32
C SER A 39 -2.76 -0.14 -14.10
N CYS A 40 -3.25 -0.69 -12.98
CA CYS A 40 -4.68 -0.78 -12.69
C CYS A 40 -5.01 -0.15 -11.33
N ASN A 41 -5.83 0.90 -11.37
CA ASN A 41 -6.36 1.57 -10.17
C ASN A 41 -7.74 1.03 -9.76
N ASP A 42 -8.20 -0.05 -10.41
CA ASP A 42 -9.53 -0.61 -10.14
C ASP A 42 -9.57 -1.25 -8.76
N ALA A 43 -10.57 -0.86 -7.96
CA ALA A 43 -10.79 -1.45 -6.65
C ALA A 43 -11.19 -2.93 -6.76
N GLY A 44 -11.80 -3.36 -7.87
CA GLY A 44 -12.20 -4.75 -8.11
C GLY A 44 -11.03 -5.72 -8.24
N GLU A 45 -9.86 -5.24 -8.68
CA GLU A 45 -8.65 -6.04 -8.85
C GLU A 45 -7.65 -5.86 -7.70
N SER A 46 -8.02 -5.08 -6.69
CA SER A 46 -7.18 -4.83 -5.53
C SER A 46 -7.22 -5.97 -4.50
N LEU A 47 -6.09 -6.23 -3.86
CA LEU A 47 -6.00 -7.13 -2.72
C LEU A 47 -5.90 -6.33 -1.44
N SER A 48 -6.71 -6.69 -0.44
CA SER A 48 -6.73 -6.04 0.87
C SER A 48 -6.22 -7.00 1.94
N PHE A 49 -5.29 -6.53 2.76
CA PHE A 49 -4.72 -7.28 3.88
C PHE A 49 -5.10 -6.64 5.21
N GLU A 50 -5.25 -7.43 6.27
CA GLU A 50 -5.65 -6.91 7.58
C GLU A 50 -4.46 -6.24 8.31
N THR A 51 -3.25 -6.74 8.07
CA THR A 51 -2.02 -6.30 8.75
C THR A 51 -0.98 -5.73 7.79
N SER A 52 -0.07 -4.88 8.29
CA SER A 52 1.03 -4.36 7.48
C SER A 52 2.02 -5.47 7.15
N GLU A 53 2.20 -6.43 8.05
CA GLU A 53 3.05 -7.59 7.83
C GLU A 53 2.61 -8.40 6.59
N GLU A 54 1.32 -8.69 6.45
CA GLU A 54 0.78 -9.41 5.29
C GLU A 54 0.94 -8.63 3.98
N ALA A 55 0.63 -7.34 4.01
CA ALA A 55 0.80 -6.49 2.83
C ALA A 55 2.28 -6.34 2.43
N ALA A 56 3.17 -6.18 3.41
CA ALA A 56 4.60 -6.12 3.16
C ALA A 56 5.12 -7.43 2.56
N ALA A 57 4.70 -8.58 3.10
CA ALA A 57 5.05 -9.89 2.54
C ALA A 57 4.59 -10.02 1.08
N PHE A 58 3.35 -9.61 0.80
CA PHE A 58 2.81 -9.61 -0.55
C PHE A 58 3.59 -8.67 -1.50
N LEU A 59 3.88 -7.44 -1.08
CA LEU A 59 4.58 -6.45 -1.90
C LEU A 59 6.04 -6.83 -2.15
N ARG A 60 6.71 -7.52 -1.21
CA ARG A 60 8.04 -8.11 -1.44
C ARG A 60 8.01 -9.18 -2.53
N ALA A 61 6.96 -10.02 -2.54
CA ALA A 61 6.78 -11.05 -3.54
C ALA A 61 6.30 -10.51 -4.90
N ASN A 62 5.63 -9.36 -4.92
CA ASN A 62 5.00 -8.77 -6.11
C ASN A 62 5.54 -7.36 -6.37
N ARG A 63 6.74 -7.27 -6.93
CA ARG A 63 7.50 -6.02 -7.12
C ARG A 63 6.87 -5.01 -8.07
N ASP A 64 5.89 -5.39 -8.87
CA ASP A 64 5.20 -4.48 -9.80
C ASP A 64 3.91 -3.91 -9.19
N TRP A 65 3.48 -4.44 -8.05
CA TRP A 65 2.26 -3.99 -7.39
C TRP A 65 2.50 -2.73 -6.58
N GLY A 66 1.50 -1.88 -6.46
CA GLY A 66 1.57 -0.68 -5.63
C GLY A 66 0.67 -0.79 -4.41
N ILE A 67 0.87 0.11 -3.44
CA ILE A 67 0.00 0.25 -2.27
C ILE A 67 -0.65 1.63 -2.27
N ARG A 68 -1.93 1.70 -1.92
CA ARG A 68 -2.64 2.98 -1.82
C ARG A 68 -2.41 3.63 -0.45
N MET A 69 -1.97 4.87 -0.43
CA MET A 69 -1.68 5.63 0.80
C MET A 69 -2.29 7.03 0.75
N ASN A 70 -2.63 7.59 1.91
CA ASN A 70 -3.15 8.95 2.05
C ASN A 70 -2.04 9.94 2.40
N PRO A 71 -2.14 11.24 2.10
CA PRO A 71 -3.27 11.91 1.47
C PRO A 71 -3.33 11.64 -0.04
N GLY A 72 -4.51 11.25 -0.52
CA GLY A 72 -4.75 11.02 -1.94
C GLY A 72 -5.11 9.58 -2.27
N SER A 73 -5.68 9.39 -3.45
CA SER A 73 -5.99 8.06 -4.01
C SER A 73 -4.80 7.46 -4.76
N ALA A 74 -3.59 7.97 -4.49
CA ALA A 74 -2.37 7.60 -5.21
C ALA A 74 -1.91 6.20 -4.82
N ILE A 75 -1.39 5.48 -5.81
CA ILE A 75 -0.82 4.16 -5.67
C ILE A 75 0.69 4.30 -5.79
N PHE A 76 1.41 3.85 -4.76
CA PHE A 76 2.85 3.95 -4.68
C PHE A 76 3.48 2.59 -4.94
N THR A 77 4.35 2.53 -5.95
CA THR A 77 5.19 1.36 -6.27
C THR A 77 6.57 1.48 -5.66
N ASP A 78 7.10 2.70 -5.58
CA ASP A 78 8.37 2.97 -4.92
C ASP A 78 8.14 3.10 -3.42
N ILE A 79 8.41 2.00 -2.71
CA ILE A 79 8.17 1.87 -1.28
C ILE A 79 9.36 1.27 -0.55
N LEU A 80 9.53 1.69 0.70
CA LEU A 80 10.39 1.07 1.69
C LEU A 80 9.54 0.17 2.59
N ILE A 81 10.10 -0.99 2.92
CA ILE A 81 9.55 -1.92 3.92
C ILE A 81 10.60 -2.06 5.02
N ASP A 82 10.27 -1.59 6.21
CA ASP A 82 11.17 -1.50 7.37
C ASP A 82 12.48 -0.74 7.03
N GLY A 83 12.32 0.39 6.33
CA GLY A 83 13.42 1.29 5.94
C GLY A 83 14.31 0.77 4.80
N LYS A 84 13.98 -0.38 4.20
CA LYS A 84 14.72 -0.95 3.06
C LYS A 84 13.87 -0.96 1.79
N PRO A 85 14.47 -0.73 0.61
CA PRO A 85 13.77 -0.99 -0.66
C PRO A 85 13.19 -2.40 -0.67
N ARG A 86 11.98 -2.56 -1.21
CA ARG A 86 11.25 -3.83 -1.18
C ARG A 86 11.94 -4.97 -1.96
#